data_AF-A0A439D976-F1
#
_entry.id   AF-A0A439D976-F1
#
_cell.length_a   1.000
_cell.length_b   1.000
_cell.length_c   1.000
_cell.angle_alpha   90.00
_cell.angle_beta   90.00
_cell.angle_gamma   90.00
#
_symmetry.space_group_name_H-M   'P 1'
#
loop_
_entity.id
_entity.type
_entity.pdbx_description
1 polymer ?
#
loop_
_entity_poly.entity_id
_entity_poly.type
_entity_poly.pdbx_seq_one_letter_code
_entity_poly.pdbx_strand_id
1 'polypeptide(L)'
;MQDQTNPDPLTPPELRIPASSSMVEVRVIDTNTLIHLNPKLFWQPHIANFTGVYAPDYCFLVSNGERHVLFDLGVRPDWHNYAPRVVSSIDATTTITVGTDVSSMLDSGKSGLGIRSKDIEAVIWSHNHFDHIGDMSRFPGTTRLVVGPGVRAASWPGYPSNPDSLVLDADAEGRVVQELSFQSHDSRQATPFKIGRFDAFDYFGDGSFYLLNAPGHAVGHLCGLARTTSEPGQDGRISSSFVFMGADACHHLGVLRPSVYMPIPTIDVLNAVIHVNTVAERGVAPCICPGELLHEHMEYKDQPFFTVTRGPLFVDYDSAMDTVDKIKELDAAENVFVVMAHDLSIRDKIAFFPRTINDWMSSGVKEETRWLFCEDIVPALAQNRATRARVL
;
A
#
# COMPACT_ATOMS: atom_id res chain seq x y z
N MET A 1 -33.04 19.96 9.60
CA MET A 1 -31.84 19.19 9.23
C MET A 1 -32.25 17.74 9.35
N GLN A 2 -32.37 17.02 8.22
CA GLN A 2 -32.61 15.58 8.28
C GLN A 2 -31.39 14.95 8.95
N ASP A 3 -31.64 14.23 10.02
CA ASP A 3 -30.70 13.31 10.64
C ASP A 3 -30.40 12.24 9.58
N GLN A 4 -29.35 12.45 8.77
CA GLN A 4 -28.88 11.45 7.83
C GLN A 4 -28.14 10.42 8.66
N THR A 5 -28.89 9.46 9.18
CA THR A 5 -28.35 8.23 9.73
C THR A 5 -27.40 7.64 8.69
N ASN A 6 -26.16 7.31 9.09
CA ASN A 6 -25.23 6.61 8.21
C ASN A 6 -25.94 5.41 7.55
N PRO A 7 -25.75 5.18 6.24
CA PRO A 7 -26.38 4.05 5.57
C PRO A 7 -25.92 2.73 6.23
N ASP A 8 -26.79 1.73 6.23
CA ASP A 8 -26.41 0.41 6.70
C ASP A 8 -25.33 -0.17 5.79
N PRO A 9 -24.20 -0.67 6.33
CA PRO A 9 -23.14 -1.26 5.53
C PRO A 9 -23.63 -2.50 4.79
N LEU A 10 -23.27 -2.63 3.51
CA LEU A 10 -23.44 -3.88 2.78
C LEU A 10 -22.48 -4.95 3.33
N THR A 11 -22.89 -6.21 3.27
CA THR A 11 -21.97 -7.33 3.57
C THR A 11 -20.94 -7.45 2.45
N PRO A 12 -19.62 -7.43 2.76
CA PRO A 12 -18.60 -7.61 1.74
C PRO A 12 -18.68 -9.01 1.10
N PRO A 13 -18.36 -9.15 -0.19
CA PRO A 13 -18.33 -10.45 -0.86
C PRO A 13 -17.34 -11.42 -0.20
N GLU A 14 -17.64 -12.71 -0.28
CA GLU A 14 -16.72 -13.74 0.22
C GLU A 14 -15.44 -13.78 -0.64
N LEU A 15 -14.29 -13.63 0.01
CA LEU A 15 -12.97 -13.60 -0.66
C LEU A 15 -12.52 -14.98 -1.17
N ARG A 16 -13.16 -16.09 -0.74
CA ARG A 16 -12.85 -17.47 -1.18
C ARG A 16 -11.36 -17.82 -1.16
N ILE A 17 -10.63 -17.37 -0.13
CA ILE A 17 -9.21 -17.68 0.03
C ILE A 17 -9.07 -19.18 0.31
N PRO A 18 -8.22 -19.93 -0.41
CA PRO A 18 -8.02 -21.36 -0.14
C PRO A 18 -7.65 -21.61 1.32
N ALA A 19 -8.25 -22.64 1.92
CA ALA A 19 -7.89 -23.06 3.27
C ALA A 19 -6.46 -23.61 3.28
N SER A 20 -5.66 -23.19 4.25
CA SER A 20 -4.32 -23.72 4.49
C SER A 20 -3.97 -23.58 5.96
N SER A 21 -3.17 -24.51 6.48
CA SER A 21 -2.56 -24.43 7.80
C SER A 21 -1.22 -23.69 7.80
N SER A 22 -0.66 -23.38 6.63
CA SER A 22 0.61 -22.68 6.48
C SER A 22 0.45 -21.18 6.63
N MET A 23 1.40 -20.55 7.31
CA MET A 23 1.46 -19.11 7.56
C MET A 23 2.87 -18.60 7.32
N VAL A 24 3.00 -17.29 7.09
CA VAL A 24 4.29 -16.61 6.95
C VAL A 24 4.48 -15.58 8.06
N GLU A 25 5.72 -15.29 8.41
CA GLU A 25 6.04 -14.13 9.24
C GLU A 25 6.15 -12.89 8.35
N VAL A 26 5.35 -11.86 8.65
CA VAL A 26 5.34 -10.60 7.92
C VAL A 26 5.98 -9.52 8.78
N ARG A 27 7.04 -8.90 8.24
CA ARG A 27 7.72 -7.77 8.87
C ARG A 27 7.67 -6.57 7.94
N VAL A 28 7.04 -5.48 8.39
CA VAL A 28 7.01 -4.21 7.66
C VAL A 28 8.36 -3.52 7.84
N ILE A 29 8.98 -3.10 6.76
CA ILE A 29 10.24 -2.37 6.75
C ILE A 29 9.94 -0.91 6.39
N ASP A 30 10.15 -0.03 7.36
CA ASP A 30 10.18 1.41 7.16
C ASP A 30 11.63 1.86 7.02
N THR A 31 12.02 2.26 5.81
CA THR A 31 13.36 2.77 5.49
C THR A 31 13.61 4.15 6.07
N ASN A 32 12.59 4.79 6.67
CA ASN A 32 12.55 6.19 7.08
C ASN A 32 12.65 7.19 5.92
N THR A 33 12.55 6.72 4.68
CA THR A 33 12.40 7.61 3.53
C THR A 33 10.99 8.17 3.52
N LEU A 34 10.86 9.47 3.22
CA LEU A 34 9.56 10.11 2.97
C LEU A 34 9.55 10.78 1.61
N ILE A 35 8.45 10.62 0.88
CA ILE A 35 8.22 11.21 -0.43
C ILE A 35 7.05 12.18 -0.33
N HIS A 36 7.21 13.41 -0.82
CA HIS A 36 6.10 14.35 -0.88
C HIS A 36 5.13 14.00 -2.01
N LEU A 37 3.90 13.64 -1.66
CA LEU A 37 2.85 13.32 -2.60
C LEU A 37 2.02 14.55 -2.93
N ASN A 38 2.12 15.04 -4.16
CA ASN A 38 1.28 16.12 -4.67
C ASN A 38 -0.12 15.58 -5.03
N PRO A 39 -1.21 15.98 -4.34
CA PRO A 39 -2.55 15.41 -4.52
C PRO A 39 -2.99 15.36 -5.98
N LYS A 40 -2.67 16.40 -6.76
CA LYS A 40 -3.06 16.52 -8.17
C LYS A 40 -2.55 15.40 -9.07
N LEU A 41 -1.49 14.72 -8.67
CA LEU A 41 -0.93 13.59 -9.43
C LEU A 41 -1.61 12.26 -9.08
N PHE A 42 -2.13 12.14 -7.86
CA PHE A 42 -2.49 10.85 -7.28
C PHE A 42 -3.99 10.67 -7.06
N TRP A 43 -4.71 11.70 -6.60
CA TRP A 43 -6.13 11.58 -6.25
C TRP A 43 -6.96 12.85 -6.49
N GLN A 44 -8.26 12.64 -6.62
CA GLN A 44 -9.26 13.67 -6.91
C GLN A 44 -10.58 13.37 -6.15
N PRO A 45 -11.44 14.36 -5.86
CA PRO A 45 -11.32 15.77 -6.22
C PRO A 45 -10.27 16.51 -5.38
N HIS A 46 -9.84 17.67 -5.88
CA HIS A 46 -8.98 18.57 -5.14
C HIS A 46 -9.71 19.19 -3.94
N ILE A 47 -9.09 19.10 -2.76
CA ILE A 47 -9.52 19.82 -1.55
C ILE A 47 -8.65 21.06 -1.41
N ALA A 48 -9.28 22.24 -1.35
CA ALA A 48 -8.55 23.49 -1.13
C ALA A 48 -7.74 23.42 0.17
N ASN A 49 -6.55 24.03 0.17
CA ASN A 49 -5.58 23.98 1.27
C ASN A 49 -5.02 22.59 1.64
N PHE A 50 -5.42 21.51 0.97
CA PHE A 50 -4.75 20.22 1.08
C PHE A 50 -3.63 20.14 0.03
N THR A 51 -2.40 20.48 0.44
CA THR A 51 -1.27 20.64 -0.48
C THR A 51 -0.45 19.38 -0.73
N GLY A 52 -0.75 18.30 -0.01
CA GLY A 52 -0.02 17.04 -0.07
C GLY A 52 0.35 16.49 1.30
N VAL A 53 0.96 15.32 1.28
CA VAL A 53 1.45 14.61 2.47
C VAL A 53 2.88 14.14 2.21
N TYR A 54 3.68 14.02 3.26
CA TYR A 54 4.92 13.26 3.19
C TYR A 54 4.60 11.81 3.55
N ALA A 55 4.65 10.93 2.57
CA ALA A 55 4.32 9.52 2.76
C ALA A 55 5.57 8.66 2.98
N PRO A 56 5.49 7.61 3.82
CA PRO A 56 6.50 6.57 3.86
C PRO A 56 6.44 5.74 2.58
N ASP A 57 7.29 4.72 2.54
CA ASP A 57 7.35 3.76 1.46
C ASP A 57 7.66 2.40 2.08
N TYR A 58 6.60 1.69 2.46
CA TYR A 58 6.70 0.44 3.20
C TYR A 58 7.05 -0.74 2.29
N CYS A 59 8.15 -1.39 2.64
CA CYS A 59 8.56 -2.68 2.08
C CYS A 59 8.21 -3.81 3.05
N PHE A 60 8.25 -5.06 2.60
CA PHE A 60 7.94 -6.20 3.46
C PHE A 60 8.97 -7.31 3.35
N LEU A 61 9.44 -7.82 4.48
CA LEU A 61 10.11 -9.11 4.55
C LEU A 61 9.08 -10.18 4.91
N VAL A 62 8.89 -11.14 4.01
CA VAL A 62 8.00 -12.28 4.17
C VAL A 62 8.83 -13.55 4.31
N SER A 63 8.71 -14.22 5.46
CA SER A 63 9.45 -15.44 5.77
C SER A 63 8.54 -16.66 5.86
N ASN A 64 8.87 -17.71 5.11
CA ASN A 64 8.29 -19.05 5.23
C ASN A 64 9.41 -20.03 5.65
N GLY A 65 9.58 -20.21 6.96
CA GLY A 65 10.73 -20.93 7.51
C GLY A 65 12.05 -20.27 7.12
N GLU A 66 12.91 -21.01 6.42
CA GLU A 66 14.22 -20.53 5.94
C GLU A 66 14.15 -19.81 4.58
N ARG A 67 12.95 -19.70 3.98
CA ARG A 67 12.75 -19.02 2.69
C ARG A 67 12.29 -17.58 2.93
N HIS A 68 13.06 -16.63 2.43
CA HIS A 68 12.84 -15.20 2.66
C HIS A 68 12.68 -14.45 1.36
N VAL A 69 11.60 -13.69 1.23
CA VAL A 69 11.37 -12.79 0.10
C VAL A 69 11.12 -11.37 0.57
N LEU A 70 11.53 -10.42 -0.27
CA LEU A 70 11.21 -9.01 -0.11
C LEU A 70 10.10 -8.63 -1.08
N PHE A 71 9.08 -7.93 -0.60
CA PHE A 71 8.09 -7.25 -1.42
C PHE A 71 8.43 -5.76 -1.39
N ASP A 72 8.93 -5.27 -2.52
CA ASP A 72 9.57 -3.96 -2.74
C ASP A 72 10.86 -3.73 -1.92
N LEU A 73 11.63 -2.72 -2.36
CA LEU A 73 12.91 -2.30 -1.76
C LEU A 73 12.96 -0.81 -1.41
N GLY A 74 11.91 -0.08 -1.77
CA GLY A 74 11.76 1.33 -1.52
C GLY A 74 12.62 2.21 -2.43
N VAL A 75 12.73 3.49 -2.08
CA VAL A 75 13.69 4.41 -2.70
C VAL A 75 15.13 4.11 -2.27
N ARG A 76 16.06 4.09 -3.22
CA ARG A 76 17.49 4.02 -2.93
C ARG A 76 18.01 5.33 -2.28
N PRO A 77 18.85 5.26 -1.23
CA PRO A 77 19.41 6.45 -0.59
C PRO A 77 20.20 7.34 -1.55
N ASP A 78 20.79 6.74 -2.57
CA ASP A 78 21.54 7.40 -3.65
C ASP A 78 20.69 7.62 -4.90
N TRP A 79 19.42 8.03 -4.75
CA TRP A 79 18.42 8.11 -5.84
C TRP A 79 18.87 8.88 -7.10
N HIS A 80 19.84 9.78 -6.98
CA HIS A 80 20.49 10.43 -8.13
C HIS A 80 21.20 9.45 -9.10
N ASN A 81 21.41 8.19 -8.69
CA ASN A 81 21.95 7.10 -9.50
C ASN A 81 20.86 6.25 -10.19
N TYR A 82 19.57 6.60 -10.07
CA TYR A 82 18.56 6.04 -10.97
C TYR A 82 18.83 6.45 -12.43
N ALA A 83 18.10 5.83 -13.36
CA ALA A 83 18.13 6.24 -14.76
C ALA A 83 17.88 7.77 -14.87
N PRO A 84 18.60 8.51 -15.75
CA PRO A 84 18.52 9.98 -15.80
C PRO A 84 17.09 10.52 -15.97
N ARG A 85 16.24 9.78 -16.69
CA ARG A 85 14.81 10.11 -16.84
C ARG A 85 14.06 10.10 -15.51
N VAL A 86 14.35 9.13 -14.64
CA VAL A 86 13.74 9.03 -13.31
C VAL A 86 14.23 10.15 -12.41
N VAL A 87 15.54 10.42 -12.39
CA VAL A 87 16.13 11.54 -11.62
C VAL A 87 15.46 12.86 -12.01
N SER A 88 15.32 13.13 -13.30
CA SER A 88 14.62 14.33 -13.79
C SER A 88 13.14 14.38 -13.41
N SER A 89 12.46 13.23 -13.32
CA SER A 89 11.07 13.16 -12.88
C SER A 89 10.98 13.49 -11.39
N ILE A 90 11.85 12.89 -10.56
CA ILE A 90 11.91 13.15 -9.11
C ILE A 90 12.07 14.64 -8.86
N ASP A 91 13.08 15.28 -9.47
CA ASP A 91 13.36 16.72 -9.34
C ASP A 91 12.16 17.60 -9.72
N ALA A 92 11.34 17.14 -10.66
CA ALA A 92 10.20 17.89 -11.16
C ALA A 92 8.92 17.71 -10.33
N THR A 93 8.75 16.57 -9.67
CA THR A 93 7.44 16.16 -9.13
C THR A 93 7.39 15.99 -7.62
N THR A 94 8.52 15.76 -6.95
CA THR A 94 8.51 15.41 -5.53
C THR A 94 9.75 15.88 -4.77
N THR A 95 9.69 15.77 -3.44
CA THR A 95 10.81 15.96 -2.53
C THR A 95 11.02 14.67 -1.77
N ILE A 96 12.26 14.17 -1.75
CA ILE A 96 12.65 12.96 -1.02
C ILE A 96 13.39 13.36 0.26
N THR A 97 12.83 13.02 1.42
CA THR A 97 13.57 12.95 2.68
C THR A 97 14.26 11.60 2.71
N VAL A 98 15.57 11.59 2.48
CA VAL A 98 16.34 10.35 2.32
C VAL A 98 16.47 9.59 3.65
N GLY A 99 16.02 8.33 3.63
CA GLY A 99 16.23 7.36 4.71
C GLY A 99 17.41 6.42 4.42
N THR A 100 17.28 5.16 4.85
CA THR A 100 18.21 4.07 4.53
C THR A 100 17.64 3.16 3.44
N ASP A 101 18.25 2.01 3.20
CA ASP A 101 17.76 0.99 2.26
C ASP A 101 17.54 -0.35 2.98
N VAL A 102 16.70 -1.20 2.38
CA VAL A 102 16.36 -2.52 2.92
C VAL A 102 17.60 -3.40 3.14
N SER A 103 18.57 -3.38 2.20
CA SER A 103 19.79 -4.21 2.31
C SER A 103 20.64 -3.82 3.53
N SER A 104 20.78 -2.51 3.78
CA SER A 104 21.48 -1.94 4.91
C SER A 104 20.78 -2.27 6.23
N MET A 105 19.44 -2.29 6.26
CA MET A 105 18.69 -2.71 7.45
C MET A 105 18.91 -4.18 7.77
N LEU A 106 18.85 -5.07 6.77
CA LEU A 106 19.12 -6.51 6.92
C LEU A 106 20.56 -6.76 7.38
N ASP A 107 21.54 -6.12 6.74
CA ASP A 107 22.97 -6.37 6.96
C ASP A 107 23.55 -5.61 8.16
N SER A 108 22.77 -4.73 8.80
CA SER A 108 23.19 -3.95 9.97
C SER A 108 23.61 -4.82 11.18
N GLY A 109 23.16 -6.07 11.23
CA GLY A 109 23.34 -6.98 12.36
C GLY A 109 22.53 -6.61 13.61
N LYS A 110 21.75 -5.52 13.55
CA LYS A 110 20.95 -5.02 14.69
C LYS A 110 19.61 -5.73 14.84
N SER A 111 19.16 -6.45 13.81
CA SER A 111 17.85 -7.12 13.79
C SER A 111 17.77 -8.29 14.78
N GLY A 112 18.90 -8.95 15.08
CA GLY A 112 18.94 -10.19 15.86
C GLY A 112 18.32 -11.41 15.14
N LEU A 113 17.77 -11.24 13.93
CA LEU A 113 17.10 -12.30 13.17
C LEU A 113 18.07 -13.23 12.45
N GLY A 114 19.31 -12.78 12.20
CA GLY A 114 20.29 -13.54 11.42
C GLY A 114 20.02 -13.56 9.91
N ILE A 115 18.93 -12.97 9.44
CA ILE A 115 18.58 -12.84 8.02
C ILE A 115 19.34 -11.64 7.42
N ARG A 116 20.10 -11.89 6.35
CA ARG A 116 20.86 -10.89 5.60
C ARG A 116 20.40 -10.76 4.15
N SER A 117 20.87 -9.73 3.45
CA SER A 117 20.60 -9.51 2.02
C SER A 117 20.89 -10.75 1.16
N LYS A 118 21.96 -11.48 1.49
CA LYS A 118 22.36 -12.71 0.79
C LYS A 118 21.45 -13.92 1.02
N ASP A 119 20.59 -13.87 2.04
CA ASP A 119 19.69 -14.96 2.42
C ASP A 119 18.30 -14.78 1.75
N ILE A 120 18.11 -13.69 0.98
CA ILE A 120 16.88 -13.39 0.25
C ILE A 120 16.84 -14.18 -1.07
N GLU A 121 15.85 -15.07 -1.22
CA GLU A 121 15.70 -15.90 -2.42
C GLU A 121 15.09 -15.14 -3.61
N ALA A 122 14.27 -14.12 -3.33
CA ALA A 122 13.66 -13.27 -4.33
C ALA A 122 13.31 -11.89 -3.79
N VAL A 123 13.42 -10.90 -4.67
CA VAL A 123 12.78 -9.59 -4.53
C VAL A 123 11.62 -9.56 -5.51
N ILE A 124 10.44 -9.23 -5.00
CA ILE A 124 9.23 -9.01 -5.77
C ILE A 124 9.08 -7.52 -5.93
N TRP A 125 9.12 -7.04 -7.17
CA TRP A 125 8.68 -5.68 -7.46
C TRP A 125 7.17 -5.70 -7.62
N SER A 126 6.46 -4.97 -6.76
CA SER A 126 5.05 -4.67 -6.96
C SER A 126 4.87 -4.01 -8.32
N HIS A 127 5.77 -3.10 -8.69
CA HIS A 127 5.91 -2.53 -10.03
C HIS A 127 7.27 -1.82 -10.16
N ASN A 128 7.56 -1.24 -11.33
CA ASN A 128 8.88 -0.74 -11.71
C ASN A 128 9.09 0.77 -11.47
N HIS A 129 8.36 1.40 -10.54
CA HIS A 129 8.62 2.79 -10.17
C HIS A 129 9.78 2.91 -9.16
N PHE A 130 10.41 4.09 -9.14
CA PHE A 130 11.68 4.32 -8.46
C PHE A 130 11.62 4.03 -6.96
N ASP A 131 10.50 4.33 -6.34
CA ASP A 131 10.18 4.11 -4.94
C ASP A 131 9.81 2.67 -4.60
N HIS A 132 9.89 1.72 -5.53
CA HIS A 132 9.63 0.31 -5.22
C HIS A 132 10.81 -0.60 -5.54
N ILE A 133 11.66 -0.19 -6.48
CA ILE A 133 12.70 -1.06 -7.04
C ILE A 133 14.02 -1.09 -6.25
N GLY A 134 14.28 -0.06 -5.42
CA GLY A 134 15.51 0.09 -4.65
C GLY A 134 16.80 -0.07 -5.47
N ASP A 135 17.79 -0.74 -4.89
CA ASP A 135 19.06 -1.08 -5.55
C ASP A 135 19.26 -2.60 -5.56
N MET A 136 18.91 -3.24 -6.66
CA MET A 136 19.05 -4.68 -6.82
C MET A 136 20.52 -5.14 -6.81
N SER A 137 21.50 -4.27 -7.09
CA SER A 137 22.94 -4.63 -7.05
C SER A 137 23.44 -4.97 -5.64
N ARG A 138 22.68 -4.60 -4.61
CA ARG A 138 22.94 -4.93 -3.20
C ARG A 138 22.63 -6.38 -2.85
N PHE A 139 21.98 -7.11 -3.75
CA PHE A 139 21.62 -8.52 -3.59
C PHE A 139 22.47 -9.40 -4.52
N PRO A 140 22.82 -10.63 -4.12
CA PRO A 140 23.55 -11.56 -4.98
C PRO A 140 22.81 -11.83 -6.29
N GLY A 141 23.53 -12.17 -7.37
CA GLY A 141 22.91 -12.58 -8.64
C GLY A 141 22.01 -13.82 -8.54
N THR A 142 22.10 -14.59 -7.44
CA THR A 142 21.20 -15.71 -7.15
C THR A 142 19.82 -15.27 -6.65
N THR A 143 19.66 -14.04 -6.16
CA THR A 143 18.37 -13.49 -5.77
C THR A 143 17.54 -13.22 -7.04
N ARG A 144 16.41 -13.90 -7.16
CA ARG A 144 15.50 -13.73 -8.30
C ARG A 144 14.82 -12.37 -8.23
N LEU A 145 14.55 -11.78 -9.39
CA LEU A 145 13.64 -10.65 -9.52
C LEU A 145 12.30 -11.16 -10.02
N VAL A 146 11.24 -11.04 -9.22
CA VAL A 146 9.88 -11.44 -9.57
C VAL A 146 9.08 -10.20 -9.93
N VAL A 147 8.42 -10.23 -11.08
CA VAL A 147 7.66 -9.09 -11.62
C VAL A 147 6.32 -9.55 -12.18
N GLY A 148 5.34 -8.65 -12.21
CA GLY A 148 4.05 -8.95 -12.83
C GLY A 148 4.07 -8.91 -14.36
N PRO A 149 2.94 -9.25 -15.01
CA PRO A 149 2.87 -9.43 -16.45
C PRO A 149 3.26 -8.18 -17.25
N GLY A 150 4.13 -8.35 -18.24
CA GLY A 150 4.54 -7.28 -19.17
C GLY A 150 5.65 -6.37 -18.67
N VAL A 151 6.05 -6.45 -17.38
CA VAL A 151 7.12 -5.62 -16.81
C VAL A 151 8.44 -5.89 -17.53
N ARG A 152 8.74 -7.13 -17.93
CA ARG A 152 10.01 -7.42 -18.59
C ARG A 152 10.16 -6.66 -19.90
N ALA A 153 9.09 -6.64 -20.70
CA ALA A 153 9.06 -5.92 -21.98
C ALA A 153 9.01 -4.40 -21.80
N ALA A 154 8.38 -3.92 -20.73
CA ALA A 154 8.29 -2.48 -20.42
C ALA A 154 9.59 -1.91 -19.82
N SER A 155 10.40 -2.73 -19.16
CA SER A 155 11.58 -2.30 -18.39
C SER A 155 12.91 -2.53 -19.08
N TRP A 156 13.09 -3.59 -19.87
CA TRP A 156 14.39 -3.92 -20.47
C TRP A 156 14.41 -3.90 -22.00
N PRO A 157 15.53 -3.46 -22.63
CA PRO A 157 16.80 -3.04 -22.02
C PRO A 157 16.67 -1.76 -21.17
N GLY A 158 17.38 -1.74 -20.04
CA GLY A 158 17.38 -0.65 -19.07
C GLY A 158 18.44 0.41 -19.40
N TYR A 159 18.62 1.41 -18.56
CA TYR A 159 19.73 2.36 -18.69
C TYR A 159 21.05 1.69 -18.26
N PRO A 160 22.18 1.87 -18.99
CA PRO A 160 22.39 2.81 -20.09
C PRO A 160 22.08 2.30 -21.49
N SER A 161 21.73 1.02 -21.68
CA SER A 161 21.41 0.48 -23.02
C SER A 161 20.22 1.17 -23.69
N ASN A 162 19.27 1.65 -22.89
CA ASN A 162 18.14 2.48 -23.29
C ASN A 162 18.14 3.80 -22.50
N PRO A 163 18.42 4.96 -23.14
CA PRO A 163 18.48 6.24 -22.46
C PRO A 163 17.13 6.73 -21.90
N ASP A 164 16.02 6.21 -22.42
CA ASP A 164 14.66 6.59 -22.02
C ASP A 164 14.04 5.63 -20.98
N SER A 165 14.80 4.64 -20.50
CA SER A 165 14.35 3.64 -19.54
C SER A 165 14.03 4.25 -18.16
N LEU A 166 13.09 3.61 -17.45
CA LEU A 166 12.78 3.90 -16.05
C LEU A 166 13.59 3.04 -15.07
N VAL A 167 14.23 1.97 -15.54
CA VAL A 167 15.07 1.08 -14.73
C VAL A 167 16.48 1.00 -15.28
N LEU A 168 17.40 0.41 -14.51
CA LEU A 168 18.78 0.15 -14.91
C LEU A 168 18.94 -1.25 -15.53
N ASP A 169 19.90 -1.42 -16.43
CA ASP A 169 20.33 -2.76 -16.88
C ASP A 169 20.83 -3.60 -15.70
N ALA A 170 21.52 -2.95 -14.76
CA ALA A 170 22.03 -3.55 -13.52
C ALA A 170 20.93 -4.15 -12.63
N ASP A 171 19.66 -3.74 -12.80
CA ASP A 171 18.53 -4.28 -12.05
C ASP A 171 18.15 -5.71 -12.49
N ALA A 172 18.54 -6.14 -13.68
CA ALA A 172 18.37 -7.52 -14.16
C ALA A 172 19.70 -8.26 -14.37
N GLU A 173 20.84 -7.56 -14.33
CA GLU A 173 22.14 -8.14 -14.66
C GLU A 173 22.50 -9.34 -13.77
N GLY A 174 22.87 -10.44 -14.41
CA GLY A 174 23.37 -11.64 -13.73
C GLY A 174 22.33 -12.40 -12.90
N ARG A 175 21.04 -12.03 -12.95
CA ARG A 175 19.95 -12.67 -12.20
C ARG A 175 18.81 -13.15 -13.08
N VAL A 176 17.99 -14.03 -12.53
CA VAL A 176 16.76 -14.50 -13.19
C VAL A 176 15.65 -13.48 -12.95
N VAL A 177 15.11 -12.91 -14.03
CA VAL A 177 13.88 -12.12 -14.02
C VAL A 177 12.70 -13.04 -14.34
N GLN A 178 11.90 -13.35 -13.32
CA GLN A 178 10.70 -14.17 -13.40
C GLN A 178 9.47 -13.27 -13.56
N GLU A 179 8.94 -13.21 -14.78
CA GLU A 179 7.67 -12.57 -15.08
C GLU A 179 6.51 -13.55 -14.85
N LEU A 180 5.57 -13.19 -13.98
CA LEU A 180 4.41 -14.01 -13.67
C LEU A 180 3.36 -13.98 -14.79
N SER A 181 2.62 -15.09 -14.94
CA SER A 181 1.46 -15.18 -15.83
C SER A 181 0.24 -15.64 -15.04
N PHE A 182 -0.88 -14.95 -15.24
CA PHE A 182 -2.16 -15.29 -14.62
C PHE A 182 -3.13 -15.93 -15.63
N GLN A 183 -2.64 -16.35 -16.80
CA GLN A 183 -3.46 -16.92 -17.88
C GLN A 183 -3.42 -18.46 -17.89
N SER A 184 -4.55 -19.08 -18.28
CA SER A 184 -4.79 -20.54 -18.25
C SER A 184 -3.98 -21.41 -19.21
N HIS A 185 -3.10 -20.81 -20.03
CA HIS A 185 -2.41 -21.52 -21.11
C HIS A 185 -0.91 -21.75 -20.86
N ASP A 186 -0.34 -21.29 -19.74
CA ASP A 186 1.04 -21.63 -19.38
C ASP A 186 1.07 -22.94 -18.58
N SER A 187 1.35 -24.05 -19.26
CA SER A 187 1.46 -25.38 -18.65
C SER A 187 2.59 -25.52 -17.61
N ARG A 188 3.40 -24.47 -17.42
CA ARG A 188 4.48 -24.40 -16.41
C ARG A 188 4.09 -23.60 -15.15
N GLN A 189 2.89 -23.03 -15.10
CA GLN A 189 2.36 -22.30 -13.95
C GLN A 189 1.05 -22.94 -13.46
N ALA A 190 0.76 -22.81 -12.16
CA ALA A 190 -0.42 -23.40 -11.53
C ALA A 190 -1.72 -22.91 -12.20
N THR A 191 -2.77 -23.73 -12.14
CA THR A 191 -4.11 -23.41 -12.65
C THR A 191 -4.55 -22.02 -12.16
N PRO A 192 -4.99 -21.10 -13.04
CA PRO A 192 -5.47 -19.80 -12.59
C PRO A 192 -6.58 -19.97 -11.57
N PHE A 193 -6.42 -19.33 -10.42
CA PHE A 193 -7.45 -19.23 -9.40
C PHE A 193 -7.59 -17.78 -8.97
N LYS A 194 -8.71 -17.47 -8.33
CA LYS A 194 -9.01 -16.14 -7.84
C LYS A 194 -9.10 -16.12 -6.33
N ILE A 195 -8.64 -15.02 -5.75
CA ILE A 195 -8.95 -14.61 -4.38
C ILE A 195 -9.81 -13.35 -4.49
N GLY A 196 -11.06 -13.44 -4.04
CA GLY A 196 -12.11 -12.49 -4.36
C GLY A 196 -12.20 -12.32 -5.88
N ARG A 197 -11.94 -11.11 -6.35
CA ARG A 197 -11.91 -10.74 -7.77
C ARG A 197 -10.49 -10.74 -8.38
N PHE A 198 -9.44 -10.87 -7.58
CA PHE A 198 -8.05 -10.87 -8.06
C PHE A 198 -7.66 -12.22 -8.63
N ASP A 199 -6.95 -12.23 -9.76
CA ASP A 199 -6.18 -13.41 -10.16
C ASP A 199 -4.98 -13.56 -9.21
N ALA A 200 -4.76 -14.77 -8.74
CA ALA A 200 -3.80 -15.04 -7.67
C ALA A 200 -2.75 -16.07 -8.10
N PHE A 201 -1.54 -15.89 -7.57
CA PHE A 201 -0.41 -16.79 -7.71
C PHE A 201 0.11 -17.12 -6.31
N ASP A 202 0.07 -18.39 -5.91
CA ASP A 202 0.61 -18.86 -4.63
C ASP A 202 2.13 -18.99 -4.75
N TYR A 203 2.85 -18.07 -4.10
CA TYR A 203 4.30 -17.95 -4.26
C TYR A 203 5.07 -19.11 -3.61
N PHE A 204 4.64 -19.54 -2.41
CA PHE A 204 5.27 -20.65 -1.69
C PHE A 204 4.67 -22.01 -2.09
N GLY A 205 3.47 -22.02 -2.67
CA GLY A 205 2.75 -23.22 -3.10
C GLY A 205 2.05 -23.94 -1.95
N ASP A 206 1.96 -23.31 -0.78
CA ASP A 206 1.38 -23.86 0.45
C ASP A 206 0.21 -23.01 0.99
N GLY A 207 -0.23 -22.00 0.25
CA GLY A 207 -1.35 -21.13 0.60
C GLY A 207 -1.05 -20.08 1.68
N SER A 208 0.23 -19.79 1.94
CA SER A 208 0.67 -18.84 2.96
C SER A 208 0.99 -17.43 2.43
N PHE A 209 1.35 -17.28 1.14
CA PHE A 209 1.60 -15.99 0.52
C PHE A 209 1.20 -15.97 -0.96
N TYR A 210 0.33 -15.03 -1.31
CA TYR A 210 -0.19 -14.87 -2.66
C TYR A 210 0.27 -13.54 -3.27
N LEU A 211 0.61 -13.58 -4.55
CA LEU A 211 0.76 -12.41 -5.41
C LEU A 211 -0.51 -12.24 -6.24
N LEU A 212 -1.06 -11.04 -6.24
CA LEU A 212 -2.36 -10.70 -6.83
C LEU A 212 -2.16 -9.75 -8.00
N ASN A 213 -2.76 -10.07 -9.15
CA ASN A 213 -2.71 -9.22 -10.34
C ASN A 213 -3.58 -7.97 -10.13
N ALA A 214 -2.96 -6.79 -10.02
CA ALA A 214 -3.60 -5.54 -9.63
C ALA A 214 -3.35 -4.42 -10.65
N PRO A 215 -3.76 -4.59 -11.94
CA PRO A 215 -3.43 -3.65 -13.00
C PRO A 215 -4.05 -2.26 -12.76
N GLY A 216 -3.41 -1.24 -13.31
CA GLY A 216 -3.98 0.11 -13.40
C GLY A 216 -2.97 1.22 -13.18
N HIS A 217 -2.31 1.21 -12.01
CA HIS A 217 -1.25 2.18 -11.67
C HIS A 217 -0.06 2.06 -12.63
N ALA A 218 0.51 0.86 -12.71
CA ALA A 218 1.65 0.56 -13.58
C ALA A 218 1.44 -0.77 -14.33
N VAL A 219 2.23 -0.96 -15.38
CA VAL A 219 2.28 -2.24 -16.13
C VAL A 219 2.70 -3.34 -15.16
N GLY A 220 1.91 -4.42 -15.12
CA GLY A 220 2.18 -5.58 -14.28
C GLY A 220 2.20 -5.29 -12.78
N HIS A 221 1.45 -4.28 -12.32
CA HIS A 221 1.32 -4.00 -10.89
C HIS A 221 0.77 -5.21 -10.11
N LEU A 222 1.41 -5.52 -8.99
CA LEU A 222 1.08 -6.62 -8.09
C LEU A 222 0.75 -6.09 -6.70
N CYS A 223 -0.22 -6.74 -6.05
CA CYS A 223 -0.39 -6.67 -4.60
C CYS A 223 0.03 -8.00 -3.95
N GLY A 224 0.37 -7.97 -2.66
CA GLY A 224 0.64 -9.16 -1.85
C GLY A 224 -0.53 -9.48 -0.91
N LEU A 225 -0.75 -10.76 -0.62
CA LEU A 225 -1.67 -11.20 0.43
C LEU A 225 -1.01 -12.33 1.24
N ALA A 226 -0.61 -12.04 2.47
CA ALA A 226 0.12 -12.93 3.34
C ALA A 226 -0.79 -13.45 4.46
N ARG A 227 -0.84 -14.76 4.66
CA ARG A 227 -1.55 -15.38 5.79
C ARG A 227 -0.68 -15.26 7.04
N THR A 228 -1.15 -14.49 8.01
CA THR A 228 -0.43 -14.20 9.26
C THR A 228 -0.77 -15.15 10.39
N THR A 229 -2.01 -15.67 10.43
CA THR A 229 -2.44 -16.69 11.39
C THR A 229 -3.29 -17.75 10.71
N SER A 230 -3.27 -18.96 11.28
CA SER A 230 -4.13 -20.07 10.86
C SER A 230 -4.47 -20.93 12.07
N GLU A 231 -5.69 -20.81 12.58
CA GLU A 231 -6.15 -21.49 13.78
C GLU A 231 -7.36 -22.40 13.48
N PRO A 232 -7.37 -23.64 13.98
CA PRO A 232 -8.56 -24.48 13.91
C PRO A 232 -9.71 -23.89 14.74
N GLY A 233 -10.81 -23.56 14.08
CA GLY A 233 -12.07 -23.17 14.70
C GLY A 233 -12.78 -24.36 15.36
N GLN A 234 -13.67 -24.05 16.30
CA GLN A 234 -14.45 -25.06 17.03
C GLN A 234 -15.40 -25.87 16.11
N ASP A 235 -15.76 -25.31 14.97
CA ASP A 235 -16.58 -25.94 13.92
C ASP A 235 -15.76 -26.80 12.94
N GLY A 236 -14.45 -26.95 13.19
CA GLY A 236 -13.53 -27.67 12.33
C GLY A 236 -13.07 -26.89 11.10
N ARG A 237 -13.50 -25.63 10.91
CA ARG A 237 -13.00 -24.75 9.86
C ARG A 237 -11.75 -24.02 10.34
N ILE A 238 -10.83 -23.73 9.43
CA ILE A 238 -9.64 -22.92 9.76
C ILE A 238 -10.04 -21.44 9.71
N SER A 239 -9.83 -20.74 10.82
CA SER A 239 -9.83 -19.28 10.88
C SER A 239 -8.44 -18.77 10.49
N SER A 240 -8.36 -17.76 9.64
CA SER A 240 -7.08 -17.18 9.23
C SER A 240 -7.18 -15.67 9.16
N SER A 241 -6.12 -14.99 9.57
CA SER A 241 -5.92 -13.57 9.34
C SER A 241 -4.89 -13.32 8.24
N PHE A 242 -5.00 -12.19 7.56
CA PHE A 242 -4.14 -11.83 6.46
C PHE A 242 -3.67 -10.38 6.52
N VAL A 243 -2.47 -10.13 6.02
CA VAL A 243 -1.98 -8.79 5.68
C VAL A 243 -2.01 -8.66 4.16
N PHE A 244 -2.68 -7.62 3.67
CA PHE A 244 -2.69 -7.23 2.27
C PHE A 244 -1.68 -6.09 2.05
N MET A 245 -0.76 -6.28 1.12
CA MET A 245 0.31 -5.36 0.75
C MET A 245 -0.11 -4.68 -0.55
N GLY A 246 -0.62 -3.46 -0.47
CA GLY A 246 -1.29 -2.79 -1.59
C GLY A 246 -0.37 -2.09 -2.58
N ALA A 247 0.89 -1.83 -2.20
CA ALA A 247 1.80 -0.96 -2.95
C ALA A 247 1.09 0.32 -3.39
N ASP A 248 1.19 0.64 -4.68
CA ASP A 248 0.61 1.83 -5.30
C ASP A 248 -0.79 1.67 -5.89
N ALA A 249 -1.56 0.65 -5.49
CA ALA A 249 -2.94 0.56 -5.94
C ALA A 249 -3.76 1.81 -5.54
N CYS A 250 -3.36 2.49 -4.46
CA CYS A 250 -3.68 3.89 -4.18
C CYS A 250 -2.70 4.50 -3.17
N HIS A 251 -2.47 5.81 -3.26
CA HIS A 251 -1.50 6.53 -2.42
C HIS A 251 -2.09 7.19 -1.17
N HIS A 252 -3.41 7.21 -1.03
CA HIS A 252 -4.10 7.80 0.12
C HIS A 252 -5.35 6.98 0.46
N LEU A 253 -5.55 6.66 1.74
CA LEU A 253 -6.61 5.74 2.19
C LEU A 253 -8.02 6.29 1.98
N GLY A 254 -8.14 7.61 1.85
CA GLY A 254 -9.36 8.28 1.37
C GLY A 254 -9.84 7.82 -0.01
N VAL A 255 -9.04 7.10 -0.80
CA VAL A 255 -9.46 6.44 -2.06
C VAL A 255 -10.24 5.15 -1.79
N LEU A 256 -9.94 4.46 -0.68
CA LEU A 256 -10.59 3.22 -0.27
C LEU A 256 -11.78 3.47 0.65
N ARG A 257 -11.68 4.49 1.51
CA ARG A 257 -12.59 4.72 2.63
C ARG A 257 -13.20 6.11 2.57
N PRO A 258 -14.49 6.26 2.92
CA PRO A 258 -15.50 5.22 3.13
C PRO A 258 -15.81 4.36 1.90
N SER A 259 -16.56 3.29 2.10
CA SER A 259 -17.12 2.46 1.04
C SER A 259 -18.52 1.96 1.38
N VAL A 260 -19.21 1.36 0.42
CA VAL A 260 -20.54 0.74 0.61
C VAL A 260 -20.55 -0.37 1.67
N TYR A 261 -19.39 -1.00 1.92
CA TYR A 261 -19.22 -2.02 2.95
C TYR A 261 -18.78 -1.41 4.29
N MET A 262 -18.26 -0.18 4.26
CA MET A 262 -17.71 0.50 5.42
C MET A 262 -17.97 2.02 5.34
N PRO A 263 -19.21 2.45 5.65
CA PRO A 263 -19.56 3.86 5.74
C PRO A 263 -18.72 4.58 6.79
N ILE A 264 -18.64 5.90 6.67
CA ILE A 264 -17.97 6.75 7.66
C ILE A 264 -18.61 6.54 9.04
N PRO A 265 -17.85 6.51 10.15
CA PRO A 265 -18.41 6.35 11.48
C PRO A 265 -19.23 7.57 11.91
N THR A 266 -19.88 7.48 13.06
CA THR A 266 -20.54 8.63 13.68
C THR A 266 -19.52 9.70 14.05
N ILE A 267 -19.98 10.95 14.20
CA ILE A 267 -19.16 12.08 14.62
C ILE A 267 -18.41 11.78 15.94
N ASP A 268 -19.07 11.12 16.90
CA ASP A 268 -18.47 10.77 18.19
C ASP A 268 -17.31 9.78 18.06
N VAL A 269 -17.46 8.76 17.21
CA VAL A 269 -16.39 7.79 16.95
C VAL A 269 -15.21 8.47 16.26
N LEU A 270 -15.45 9.32 15.26
CA LEU A 270 -14.40 10.08 14.60
C LEU A 270 -13.65 11.01 15.56
N ASN A 271 -14.37 11.74 16.41
CA ASN A 271 -13.76 12.63 17.40
C ASN A 271 -12.96 11.88 18.48
N ALA A 272 -13.28 10.61 18.72
CA ALA A 272 -12.55 9.78 19.67
C ALA A 272 -11.21 9.25 19.11
N VAL A 273 -11.08 9.16 17.79
CA VAL A 273 -9.90 8.56 17.12
C VAL A 273 -9.00 9.62 16.47
N ILE A 274 -9.57 10.71 15.96
CA ILE A 274 -8.84 11.77 15.26
C ILE A 274 -8.39 12.84 16.25
N HIS A 275 -7.08 13.04 16.35
CA HIS A 275 -6.47 13.89 17.38
C HIS A 275 -5.72 15.10 16.79
N VAL A 276 -6.34 15.76 15.81
CA VAL A 276 -5.79 16.95 15.16
C VAL A 276 -6.17 18.22 15.93
N ASN A 277 -5.17 18.99 16.35
CA ASN A 277 -5.38 20.34 16.87
C ASN A 277 -5.75 21.30 15.73
N THR A 278 -7.04 21.55 15.50
CA THR A 278 -7.49 22.60 14.58
C THR A 278 -7.30 23.96 15.26
N VAL A 279 -6.13 24.58 15.10
CA VAL A 279 -5.88 25.91 15.65
C VAL A 279 -6.67 26.93 14.83
N ALA A 280 -7.75 27.46 15.39
CA ALA A 280 -8.28 28.73 14.93
C ALA A 280 -7.27 29.83 15.29
N GLU A 281 -6.66 30.46 14.28
CA GLU A 281 -5.82 31.65 14.49
C GLU A 281 -6.52 32.62 15.44
N ARG A 282 -5.83 32.94 16.55
CA ARG A 282 -6.11 33.98 17.55
C ARG A 282 -7.50 34.64 17.46
N GLY A 283 -8.43 34.12 18.25
CA GLY A 283 -9.61 34.84 18.69
C GLY A 283 -10.88 34.52 17.89
N VAL A 284 -11.77 33.77 18.55
CA VAL A 284 -13.20 33.61 18.21
C VAL A 284 -13.51 32.67 17.05
N ALA A 285 -13.16 31.40 17.15
CA ALA A 285 -13.94 30.34 16.49
C ALA A 285 -14.20 29.20 17.50
N PRO A 286 -15.40 28.58 17.49
CA PRO A 286 -15.68 27.43 18.33
C PRO A 286 -14.69 26.30 18.03
N CYS A 287 -14.39 25.48 19.03
CA CYS A 287 -13.68 24.21 18.84
C CYS A 287 -14.37 23.46 17.70
N ILE A 288 -13.68 23.29 16.57
CA ILE A 288 -14.26 22.60 15.42
C ILE A 288 -13.98 21.11 15.60
N CYS A 289 -15.04 20.32 15.77
CA CYS A 289 -14.92 18.87 15.90
C CYS A 289 -14.50 18.23 14.56
N PRO A 290 -13.42 17.42 14.52
CA PRO A 290 -12.98 16.73 13.29
C PRO A 290 -14.09 15.92 12.61
N GLY A 291 -14.89 15.20 13.39
CA GLY A 291 -16.01 14.40 12.88
C GLY A 291 -17.07 15.26 12.17
N GLU A 292 -17.35 16.46 12.68
CA GLU A 292 -18.28 17.39 12.03
C GLU A 292 -17.74 17.88 10.69
N LEU A 293 -16.45 18.25 10.62
CA LEU A 293 -15.82 18.67 9.36
C LEU A 293 -15.88 17.59 8.28
N LEU A 294 -15.59 16.35 8.65
CA LEU A 294 -15.64 15.22 7.71
C LEU A 294 -17.08 14.96 7.26
N HIS A 295 -18.03 14.96 8.18
CA HIS A 295 -19.44 14.78 7.84
C HIS A 295 -19.99 15.93 6.99
N GLU A 296 -19.63 17.18 7.25
CA GLU A 296 -20.04 18.32 6.40
C GLU A 296 -19.41 18.26 5.01
N HIS A 297 -18.19 17.75 4.89
CA HIS A 297 -17.48 17.64 3.61
C HIS A 297 -18.07 16.56 2.70
N MET A 298 -18.53 15.46 3.28
CA MET A 298 -19.01 14.30 2.52
C MET A 298 -20.48 14.41 2.12
N GLU A 299 -20.76 14.36 0.82
CA GLU A 299 -22.14 14.26 0.31
C GLU A 299 -22.75 12.88 0.57
N TYR A 300 -21.97 11.81 0.34
CA TYR A 300 -22.37 10.43 0.56
C TYR A 300 -21.48 9.77 1.61
N LYS A 301 -22.09 9.17 2.63
CA LYS A 301 -21.39 8.61 3.80
C LYS A 301 -20.74 7.26 3.54
N ASP A 302 -21.02 6.64 2.41
CA ASP A 302 -20.56 5.34 1.96
C ASP A 302 -19.72 5.40 0.67
N GLN A 303 -19.30 6.61 0.27
CA GLN A 303 -18.40 6.83 -0.86
C GLN A 303 -17.03 7.30 -0.37
N PRO A 304 -15.94 6.96 -1.07
CA PRO A 304 -14.60 7.38 -0.66
C PRO A 304 -14.44 8.90 -0.77
N PHE A 305 -13.53 9.47 0.04
CA PHE A 305 -13.16 10.89 -0.06
C PHE A 305 -12.60 11.21 -1.45
N PHE A 306 -11.92 10.25 -2.06
CA PHE A 306 -11.25 10.41 -3.32
C PHE A 306 -11.47 9.24 -4.28
N THR A 307 -11.16 9.48 -5.54
CA THR A 307 -10.82 8.48 -6.55
C THR A 307 -9.39 8.73 -7.00
N VAL A 308 -8.75 7.76 -7.66
CA VAL A 308 -7.45 8.02 -8.29
C VAL A 308 -7.59 9.09 -9.37
N THR A 309 -6.52 9.82 -9.65
CA THR A 309 -6.54 10.83 -10.72
C THR A 309 -6.43 10.18 -12.09
N ARG A 310 -7.06 10.78 -13.11
CA ARG A 310 -6.74 10.48 -14.51
C ARG A 310 -5.41 11.14 -14.87
N GLY A 311 -4.37 10.34 -15.06
CA GLY A 311 -3.04 10.89 -15.31
C GLY A 311 -2.00 9.83 -15.62
N PRO A 312 -0.74 10.24 -15.88
CA PRO A 312 0.33 9.34 -16.28
C PRO A 312 0.73 8.33 -15.19
N LEU A 313 0.35 8.57 -13.94
CA LEU A 313 0.57 7.63 -12.83
C LEU A 313 -0.46 6.52 -12.77
N PHE A 314 -1.58 6.62 -13.50
CA PHE A 314 -2.57 5.55 -13.64
C PHE A 314 -2.72 5.24 -15.12
N VAL A 315 -1.76 4.47 -15.64
CA VAL A 315 -1.63 4.17 -17.08
C VAL A 315 -2.90 3.56 -17.68
N ASP A 316 -3.67 2.83 -16.87
CA ASP A 316 -5.01 2.36 -17.18
C ASP A 316 -5.95 2.73 -16.02
N TYR A 317 -6.62 3.87 -16.17
CA TYR A 317 -7.52 4.43 -15.14
C TYR A 317 -8.67 3.48 -14.77
N ASP A 318 -9.31 2.84 -15.75
CA ASP A 318 -10.47 2.00 -15.49
C ASP A 318 -10.04 0.71 -14.76
N SER A 319 -8.90 0.12 -15.15
CA SER A 319 -8.31 -0.99 -14.40
C SER A 319 -7.86 -0.57 -13.00
N ALA A 320 -7.32 0.64 -12.82
CA ALA A 320 -6.92 1.15 -11.51
C ALA A 320 -8.13 1.30 -10.56
N MET A 321 -9.23 1.86 -11.05
CA MET A 321 -10.47 1.97 -10.29
C MET A 321 -11.08 0.60 -9.99
N ASP A 322 -11.04 -0.34 -10.95
CA ASP A 322 -11.47 -1.73 -10.71
C ASP A 322 -10.62 -2.38 -9.62
N THR A 323 -9.30 -2.22 -9.64
CA THR A 323 -8.38 -2.68 -8.58
C THR A 323 -8.71 -2.06 -7.23
N VAL A 324 -8.92 -0.74 -7.17
CA VAL A 324 -9.36 -0.02 -5.95
C VAL A 324 -10.65 -0.63 -5.40
N ASP A 325 -11.64 -0.91 -6.24
CA ASP A 325 -12.91 -1.48 -5.81
C ASP A 325 -12.76 -2.91 -5.30
N LYS A 326 -11.86 -3.71 -5.87
CA LYS A 326 -11.51 -5.02 -5.31
C LYS A 326 -10.88 -4.88 -3.93
N ILE A 327 -9.98 -3.91 -3.73
CA ILE A 327 -9.34 -3.68 -2.42
C ILE A 327 -10.37 -3.28 -1.37
N LYS A 328 -11.40 -2.50 -1.71
CA LYS A 328 -12.50 -2.16 -0.78
C LYS A 328 -13.21 -3.41 -0.23
N GLU A 329 -13.34 -4.48 -1.02
CA GLU A 329 -13.90 -5.75 -0.55
C GLU A 329 -12.99 -6.42 0.50
N LEU A 330 -11.66 -6.39 0.29
CA LEU A 330 -10.70 -6.91 1.26
C LEU A 330 -10.61 -6.04 2.52
N ASP A 331 -10.60 -4.72 2.34
CA ASP A 331 -10.55 -3.75 3.42
C ASP A 331 -11.73 -3.89 4.38
N ALA A 332 -12.90 -4.26 3.85
CA ALA A 332 -14.09 -4.55 4.62
C ALA A 332 -14.07 -5.90 5.35
N ALA A 333 -13.25 -6.86 4.92
CA ALA A 333 -13.18 -8.18 5.55
C ALA A 333 -12.51 -8.10 6.94
N GLU A 334 -13.17 -8.57 8.00
CA GLU A 334 -12.65 -8.48 9.37
C GLU A 334 -11.25 -9.08 9.55
N ASN A 335 -10.94 -10.13 8.78
CA ASN A 335 -9.70 -10.88 8.88
C ASN A 335 -8.61 -10.47 7.89
N VAL A 336 -8.70 -9.29 7.26
CA VAL A 336 -7.65 -8.75 6.36
C VAL A 336 -7.24 -7.35 6.80
N PHE A 337 -5.96 -7.13 7.06
CA PHE A 337 -5.39 -5.80 7.31
C PHE A 337 -4.72 -5.25 6.05
N VAL A 338 -5.29 -4.18 5.50
CA VAL A 338 -4.79 -3.51 4.30
C VAL A 338 -3.71 -2.50 4.68
N VAL A 339 -2.50 -2.71 4.16
CA VAL A 339 -1.34 -1.83 4.31
C VAL A 339 -0.96 -1.30 2.94
N MET A 340 -1.17 0.01 2.72
CA MET A 340 -0.71 0.72 1.53
C MET A 340 0.72 1.21 1.75
N ALA A 341 1.56 1.25 0.70
CA ALA A 341 2.98 1.60 0.84
C ALA A 341 3.17 3.00 1.44
N HIS A 342 2.26 3.92 1.09
CA HIS A 342 2.35 5.34 1.38
C HIS A 342 1.44 5.82 2.52
N ASP A 343 0.99 4.91 3.39
CA ASP A 343 0.12 5.26 4.52
C ASP A 343 0.91 5.72 5.74
N LEU A 344 1.10 7.03 5.90
CA LEU A 344 1.75 7.56 7.10
C LEU A 344 0.92 7.33 8.38
N SER A 345 -0.40 7.21 8.27
CA SER A 345 -1.32 7.24 9.41
C SER A 345 -1.17 6.04 10.36
N ILE A 346 -0.60 4.94 9.87
CA ILE A 346 -0.38 3.73 10.67
C ILE A 346 1.03 3.66 11.26
N ARG A 347 1.93 4.58 10.91
CA ARG A 347 3.37 4.47 11.18
C ARG A 347 3.68 4.26 12.67
N ASP A 348 3.04 5.03 13.53
CA ASP A 348 3.27 4.95 14.98
C ASP A 348 2.40 3.90 15.69
N LYS A 349 1.63 3.11 14.93
CA LYS A 349 0.62 2.16 15.43
C LYS A 349 0.97 0.71 15.14
N ILE A 350 1.83 0.44 14.17
CA ILE A 350 2.26 -0.92 13.81
C ILE A 350 3.68 -1.22 14.28
N ALA A 351 4.00 -2.50 14.39
CA ALA A 351 5.36 -2.94 14.62
C ALA A 351 6.17 -2.95 13.31
N PHE A 352 7.39 -2.41 13.33
CA PHE A 352 8.33 -2.51 12.22
C PHE A 352 9.41 -3.56 12.46
N PHE A 353 10.07 -3.94 11.37
CA PHE A 353 11.27 -4.78 11.34
C PHE A 353 12.25 -4.36 12.45
N PRO A 354 12.73 -5.29 13.28
CA PRO A 354 12.68 -6.75 13.09
C PRO A 354 11.42 -7.47 13.61
N ARG A 355 10.46 -6.75 14.22
CA ARG A 355 9.24 -7.36 14.75
C ARG A 355 8.27 -7.70 13.63
N THR A 356 7.49 -8.77 13.85
CA THR A 356 6.39 -9.13 12.94
C THR A 356 5.15 -8.31 13.25
N ILE A 357 4.23 -8.23 12.29
CA ILE A 357 2.88 -7.69 12.46
C ILE A 357 1.81 -8.79 12.47
N ASN A 358 2.21 -10.05 12.68
CA ASN A 358 1.30 -11.20 12.58
C ASN A 358 0.14 -11.16 13.59
N ASP A 359 0.33 -10.46 14.71
CA ASP A 359 -0.64 -10.29 15.79
C ASP A 359 -1.60 -9.12 15.58
N TRP A 360 -1.58 -8.47 14.40
CA TRP A 360 -2.41 -7.28 14.06
C TRP A 360 -3.89 -7.47 14.42
N MET A 361 -4.45 -8.65 14.19
CA MET A 361 -5.88 -8.91 14.40
C MET A 361 -6.19 -9.02 15.89
N SER A 362 -5.35 -9.72 16.65
CA SER A 362 -5.50 -9.83 18.11
C SER A 362 -5.17 -8.54 18.86
N SER A 363 -4.33 -7.68 18.29
CA SER A 363 -3.99 -6.37 18.87
C SER A 363 -5.02 -5.30 18.56
N GLY A 364 -5.96 -5.54 17.63
CA GLY A 364 -7.00 -4.58 17.25
C GLY A 364 -6.48 -3.39 16.43
N VAL A 365 -5.28 -3.52 15.84
CA VAL A 365 -4.63 -2.40 15.13
C VAL A 365 -5.43 -1.95 13.92
N LYS A 366 -6.14 -2.88 13.25
CA LYS A 366 -7.01 -2.55 12.10
C LYS A 366 -8.12 -1.58 12.51
N GLU A 367 -8.77 -1.82 13.64
CA GLU A 367 -9.86 -0.99 14.16
C GLU A 367 -9.34 0.37 14.63
N GLU A 368 -8.21 0.39 15.34
CA GLU A 368 -7.59 1.62 15.86
C GLU A 368 -7.14 2.57 14.74
N THR A 369 -6.58 2.01 13.66
CA THR A 369 -5.96 2.79 12.59
C THR A 369 -6.88 3.17 11.44
N ARG A 370 -8.04 2.52 11.34
CA ARG A 370 -8.95 2.55 10.17
C ARG A 370 -9.23 3.94 9.60
N TRP A 371 -9.37 4.94 10.48
CA TRP A 371 -9.76 6.30 10.15
C TRP A 371 -8.69 7.36 10.45
N LEU A 372 -7.48 6.94 10.83
CA LEU A 372 -6.39 7.88 11.15
C LEU A 372 -5.93 8.68 9.92
N PHE A 373 -6.08 8.14 8.70
CA PHE A 373 -5.78 8.89 7.47
C PHE A 373 -6.59 10.19 7.34
N CYS A 374 -7.73 10.32 8.03
CA CYS A 374 -8.51 11.56 8.03
C CYS A 374 -7.73 12.73 8.65
N GLU A 375 -6.69 12.46 9.45
CA GLU A 375 -5.80 13.48 10.01
C GLU A 375 -5.08 14.30 8.91
N ASP A 376 -4.89 13.73 7.72
CA ASP A 376 -4.32 14.42 6.57
C ASP A 376 -5.28 15.48 5.99
N ILE A 377 -6.59 15.22 6.08
CA ILE A 377 -7.63 16.02 5.42
C ILE A 377 -8.20 17.10 6.35
N VAL A 378 -8.37 16.77 7.64
CA VAL A 378 -9.04 17.63 8.64
C VAL A 378 -8.45 19.05 8.74
N PRO A 379 -7.12 19.27 8.76
CA PRO A 379 -6.54 20.62 8.79
C PRO A 379 -7.01 21.49 7.62
N ALA A 380 -7.03 20.94 6.41
CA ALA A 380 -7.44 21.66 5.20
C ALA A 380 -8.93 22.02 5.25
N LEU A 381 -9.79 21.11 5.72
CA LEU A 381 -11.22 21.36 5.87
C LEU A 381 -11.51 22.46 6.91
N ALA A 382 -10.80 22.44 8.04
CA ALA A 382 -10.92 23.47 9.07
C ALA A 382 -10.57 24.86 8.52
N GLN A 383 -9.47 24.96 7.76
CA GLN A 383 -9.05 26.21 7.12
C GLN A 383 -10.08 26.68 6.08
N ASN A 384 -10.60 25.77 5.25
CA ASN A 384 -11.62 26.08 4.25
C ASN A 384 -12.92 26.63 4.87
N ARG A 385 -13.38 26.03 5.97
CA ARG A 385 -14.56 26.49 6.72
C ARG A 385 -14.34 27.89 7.28
N ALA A 386 -13.17 28.13 7.88
CA ALA A 386 -12.80 29.44 8.41
C ALA A 386 -12.72 30.52 7.32
N THR A 387 -12.20 30.21 6.13
CA THR A 387 -12.17 31.15 4.99
C THR A 387 -13.58 31.49 4.50
N ARG A 388 -14.48 30.50 4.38
CA ARG A 388 -15.88 30.74 3.98
C ARG A 388 -16.64 31.64 4.97
N ALA A 389 -16.43 31.43 6.27
CA ALA A 389 -17.07 32.23 7.32
C ALA A 389 -16.60 33.69 7.38
N ARG A 390 -15.42 34.03 6.81
CA ARG A 390 -14.93 35.42 6.72
C ARG A 390 -15.45 36.20 5.50
N VAL A 391 -16.03 35.50 4.52
CA VAL A 391 -16.50 36.07 3.25
C VAL A 391 -18.02 36.29 3.25
N LEU A 392 -18.74 35.60 4.14
CA LEU A 392 -20.16 35.82 4.45
C LEU A 392 -20.30 36.87 5.56
#